data_AF-A0A9D0G983-F1
#
_entry.id   AF-A0A9D0G983-F1
#
_cell.length_a   1.000
_cell.length_b   1.000
_cell.length_c   1.000
_cell.angle_alpha   90.00
_cell.angle_beta   90.00
_cell.angle_gamma   90.00
#
_symmetry.space_group_name_H-M   'P 1'
#
loop_
_entity.id
_entity.type
_entity.pdbx_description
1 polymer ?
#
loop_
_entity_poly.entity_id
_entity_poly.type
_entity_poly.pdbx_seq_one_letter_code
_entity_poly.pdbx_strand_id
1 'polypeptide(L)'
;MDKTLQRPPRSTEQLLHPERYAARDEPLVLIPLEPELDAGWVLTQSETVGEALIGLILARWERQEVSVWTGIPGWGGDLMQIWEDGTGQRVAAWHFAWDTSQAAVAFYRRLLDVLPRALVPGLMADTTTPFGLPRGHWWAGRQGAVFAYRRGAQVWLIWGADGEAVREIASVIP
;
A
#
# COMPACT_ATOMS: atom_id res chain seq x y z
N MET A 1 -18.83 -27.81 19.91
CA MET A 1 -18.15 -26.52 20.11
C MET A 1 -17.51 -26.15 18.80
N ASP A 2 -17.83 -24.98 18.26
CA ASP A 2 -17.47 -24.59 16.89
C ASP A 2 -15.94 -24.43 16.74
N LYS A 3 -15.33 -25.06 15.73
CA LYS A 3 -13.86 -25.11 15.57
C LYS A 3 -13.24 -23.72 15.44
N THR A 4 -14.01 -22.75 14.95
CA THR A 4 -13.61 -21.35 14.74
C THR A 4 -13.39 -20.58 16.05
N LEU A 5 -14.12 -20.91 17.12
CA LEU A 5 -13.96 -20.27 18.44
C LEU A 5 -12.68 -20.73 19.15
N GLN A 6 -12.16 -21.91 18.81
CA GLN A 6 -10.90 -22.42 19.36
C GLN A 6 -9.68 -21.89 18.62
N ARG A 7 -9.88 -21.34 17.41
CA ARG A 7 -8.81 -20.81 16.57
C ARG A 7 -9.35 -19.64 15.75
N PRO A 8 -9.30 -18.41 16.27
CA PRO A 8 -9.76 -17.25 15.50
C PRO A 8 -8.88 -17.06 14.25
N PRO A 9 -9.45 -16.54 13.15
CA PRO A 9 -8.68 -16.15 11.98
C PRO A 9 -7.71 -15.02 12.32
N ARG A 10 -6.56 -15.01 11.64
CA ARG A 10 -5.42 -14.12 11.85
C ARG A 10 -5.37 -12.97 10.83
N SER A 11 -6.20 -13.04 9.79
CA SER A 11 -6.33 -12.02 8.75
C SER A 11 -7.75 -11.91 8.23
N THR A 12 -8.04 -10.81 7.56
CA THR A 12 -9.29 -10.66 6.82
C THR A 12 -9.36 -11.59 5.61
N GLU A 13 -8.21 -11.99 5.06
CA GLU A 13 -8.16 -13.02 4.01
C GLU A 13 -8.68 -14.37 4.48
N GLN A 14 -8.31 -14.81 5.67
CA GLN A 14 -8.84 -16.06 6.24
C GLN A 14 -10.36 -15.99 6.52
N LEU A 15 -10.92 -14.79 6.73
CA LEU A 15 -12.37 -14.60 6.86
C LEU A 15 -13.07 -14.67 5.50
N LEU A 16 -12.43 -14.18 4.45
CA LEU A 16 -13.00 -14.12 3.09
C LEU A 16 -12.83 -15.42 2.31
N HIS A 17 -11.76 -16.18 2.60
CA HIS A 17 -11.36 -17.41 1.92
C HIS A 17 -11.23 -18.56 2.93
N PRO A 18 -12.32 -19.28 3.26
CA PRO A 18 -12.32 -20.34 4.28
C PRO A 18 -11.31 -21.46 4.03
N GLU A 19 -10.95 -21.71 2.78
CA GLU A 19 -9.91 -22.65 2.38
C GLU A 19 -8.51 -22.25 2.90
N ARG A 20 -8.20 -20.94 2.95
CA ARG A 20 -6.93 -20.45 3.49
C ARG A 20 -6.87 -20.59 5.01
N TYR A 21 -7.98 -20.33 5.69
CA TYR A 21 -8.12 -20.61 7.12
C TYR A 21 -7.93 -22.10 7.43
N ALA A 22 -8.53 -22.99 6.62
CA ALA A 22 -8.38 -24.44 6.74
C ALA A 22 -6.93 -24.90 6.48
N ALA A 23 -6.26 -24.29 5.49
CA ALA A 23 -4.86 -24.52 5.15
C ALA A 23 -3.86 -23.94 6.16
N ARG A 24 -4.33 -23.12 7.11
CA ARG A 24 -3.50 -22.41 8.10
C ARG A 24 -2.53 -21.41 7.49
N ASP A 25 -2.99 -20.73 6.47
CA ASP A 25 -2.18 -19.79 5.75
C ASP A 25 -2.03 -18.48 6.54
N GLU A 26 -0.82 -18.15 6.98
CA GLU A 26 -0.55 -16.98 7.81
C GLU A 26 -0.04 -15.82 6.94
N PRO A 27 -0.50 -14.58 7.18
CA PRO A 27 0.02 -13.42 6.46
C PRO A 27 1.52 -13.24 6.63
N LEU A 28 2.16 -12.78 5.57
CA LEU A 28 3.54 -12.33 5.56
C LEU A 28 3.72 -11.11 6.47
N VAL A 29 4.72 -11.20 7.33
CA VAL A 29 5.21 -10.05 8.12
C VAL A 29 6.21 -9.29 7.25
N LEU A 30 5.91 -8.02 6.95
CA LEU A 30 6.77 -7.17 6.13
C LEU A 30 7.72 -6.37 7.01
N ILE A 31 8.92 -6.13 6.49
CA ILE A 31 9.95 -5.34 7.16
C ILE A 31 9.58 -3.85 7.02
N PRO A 32 9.50 -3.08 8.14
CA PRO A 32 9.29 -1.65 8.10
C PRO A 32 10.39 -0.91 7.33
N LEU A 33 10.01 0.17 6.65
CA LEU A 33 10.96 1.13 6.11
C LEU A 33 11.50 2.00 7.25
N GLU A 34 12.80 2.27 7.21
CA GLU A 34 13.53 3.13 8.15
C GLU A 34 14.25 4.25 7.37
N PRO A 35 13.50 5.22 6.82
CA PRO A 35 14.07 6.35 6.08
C PRO A 35 14.75 7.35 7.00
N GLU A 36 15.85 7.94 6.52
CA GLU A 36 16.46 9.11 7.15
C GLU A 36 15.74 10.37 6.66
N LEU A 37 14.66 10.74 7.36
CA LEU A 37 13.92 11.98 7.10
C LEU A 37 14.52 13.17 7.85
N ASP A 38 14.28 14.37 7.33
CA ASP A 38 14.66 15.63 7.99
C ASP A 38 14.19 15.72 9.45
N ALA A 39 14.91 16.55 10.22
CA ALA A 39 14.61 16.76 11.64
C ALA A 39 13.18 17.28 11.84
N GLY A 40 12.33 16.47 12.49
CA GLY A 40 10.95 16.83 12.82
C GLY A 40 9.91 15.82 12.34
N TRP A 41 10.26 14.94 11.39
CA TRP A 41 9.41 13.82 11.01
C TRP A 41 9.45 12.71 12.05
N VAL A 42 8.27 12.20 12.42
CA VAL A 42 8.12 11.09 13.37
C VAL A 42 7.16 10.07 12.79
N LEU A 43 7.49 8.79 12.89
CA LEU A 43 6.58 7.69 12.56
C LEU A 43 5.42 7.69 13.57
N THR A 44 4.21 8.01 13.13
CA THR A 44 3.02 8.06 13.98
C THR A 44 2.14 6.82 13.85
N GLN A 45 2.20 6.13 12.71
CA GLN A 45 1.42 4.91 12.46
C GLN A 45 2.27 3.85 11.77
N SER A 46 2.13 2.60 12.21
CA SER A 46 2.66 1.42 11.55
C SER A 46 1.68 0.26 11.76
N GLU A 47 0.96 -0.15 10.72
CA GLU A 47 -0.12 -1.13 10.85
C GLU A 47 -0.33 -1.97 9.58
N THR A 48 -1.01 -3.10 9.72
CA THR A 48 -1.53 -3.90 8.60
C THR A 48 -2.98 -3.54 8.37
N VAL A 49 -3.34 -3.22 7.13
CA VAL A 49 -4.70 -2.81 6.73
C VAL A 49 -5.56 -4.05 6.40
N GLY A 50 -4.97 -5.04 5.73
CA GLY A 50 -5.59 -6.31 5.39
C GLY A 50 -6.42 -6.31 4.10
N GLU A 51 -6.54 -7.51 3.50
CA GLU A 51 -7.21 -7.74 2.21
C GLU A 51 -8.59 -7.08 2.10
N ALA A 52 -9.44 -7.24 3.12
CA ALA A 52 -10.79 -6.66 3.17
C ALA A 52 -10.79 -5.16 2.92
N LEU A 53 -10.04 -4.42 3.73
CA LEU A 53 -10.07 -2.97 3.68
C LEU A 53 -9.33 -2.44 2.44
N ILE A 54 -8.26 -3.10 1.98
CA ILE A 54 -7.61 -2.74 0.71
C ILE A 54 -8.60 -2.85 -0.45
N GLY A 55 -9.34 -3.95 -0.55
CA GLY A 55 -10.29 -4.11 -1.64
C GLY A 55 -11.44 -3.12 -1.59
N LEU A 56 -11.91 -2.74 -0.40
CA LEU A 56 -12.89 -1.65 -0.23
C LEU A 56 -12.32 -0.29 -0.66
N ILE A 57 -11.06 0.01 -0.29
CA ILE A 57 -10.37 1.24 -0.70
C ILE A 57 -10.23 1.29 -2.22
N LEU A 58 -9.79 0.18 -2.83
CA LEU A 58 -9.61 0.10 -4.28
C LEU A 58 -10.94 0.24 -5.03
N ALA A 59 -11.99 -0.44 -4.59
CA ALA A 59 -13.34 -0.31 -5.18
C ALA A 59 -13.84 1.13 -5.11
N ARG A 60 -13.61 1.83 -3.99
CA ARG A 60 -13.94 3.25 -3.83
C ARG A 60 -13.15 4.13 -4.80
N TRP A 61 -11.85 3.89 -4.97
CA TRP A 61 -11.01 4.63 -5.91
C TRP A 61 -11.42 4.40 -7.37
N GLU A 62 -11.81 3.18 -7.71
CA GLU A 62 -12.31 2.79 -9.03
C GLU A 62 -13.76 3.22 -9.28
N ARG A 63 -14.45 3.75 -8.26
CA ARG A 63 -15.88 4.10 -8.29
C ARG A 63 -16.78 2.92 -8.65
N GLN A 64 -16.42 1.72 -8.21
CA GLN A 64 -17.21 0.50 -8.40
C GLN A 64 -18.19 0.31 -7.24
N GLU A 65 -19.33 -0.31 -7.53
CA GLU A 65 -20.25 -0.77 -6.48
C GLU A 65 -19.66 -1.96 -5.73
N VAL A 66 -19.74 -1.92 -4.40
CA VAL A 66 -19.16 -2.94 -3.50
C VAL A 66 -20.03 -4.21 -3.41
N SER A 67 -21.19 -4.24 -4.07
CA SER A 67 -22.26 -5.22 -3.85
C SER A 67 -21.92 -6.68 -4.19
N VAL A 68 -20.78 -6.96 -4.85
CA VAL A 68 -20.29 -8.33 -5.16
C VAL A 68 -18.78 -8.47 -4.88
N TRP A 69 -18.28 -7.82 -3.83
CA TRP A 69 -16.85 -7.80 -3.55
C TRP A 69 -16.33 -9.13 -2.97
N THR A 70 -15.29 -9.71 -3.60
CA THR A 70 -14.74 -11.04 -3.28
C THR A 70 -13.28 -11.04 -2.80
N GLY A 71 -12.74 -9.90 -2.37
CA GLY A 71 -11.31 -9.83 -2.04
C GLY A 71 -10.45 -9.09 -3.05
N ILE A 72 -9.15 -9.13 -2.78
CA ILE A 72 -8.09 -8.90 -3.77
C ILE A 72 -7.25 -10.18 -3.82
N PRO A 73 -7.59 -11.14 -4.70
CA PRO A 73 -7.04 -12.49 -4.62
C PRO A 73 -5.53 -12.54 -4.60
N GLY A 74 -4.98 -13.32 -3.66
CA GLY A 74 -3.55 -13.57 -3.52
C GLY A 74 -2.80 -12.50 -2.72
N TRP A 75 -3.50 -11.69 -1.93
CA TRP A 75 -2.87 -10.82 -0.93
C TRP A 75 -2.11 -11.69 0.07
N GLY A 76 -0.82 -11.43 0.23
CA GLY A 76 0.02 -12.16 1.19
C GLY A 76 0.27 -11.37 2.46
N GLY A 77 0.10 -10.05 2.46
CA GLY A 77 0.41 -9.17 3.59
C GLY A 77 0.53 -7.72 3.17
N ASP A 78 0.39 -6.79 4.11
CA ASP A 78 0.67 -5.38 3.88
C ASP A 78 1.17 -4.68 5.15
N LEU A 79 1.88 -3.56 4.94
CA LEU A 79 2.36 -2.68 5.98
C LEU A 79 2.20 -1.22 5.52
N MET A 80 1.33 -0.50 6.22
CA MET A 80 1.17 0.94 6.13
C MET A 80 2.05 1.60 7.18
N GLN A 81 2.83 2.59 6.78
CA GLN A 81 3.54 3.50 7.67
C GLN A 81 3.18 4.94 7.35
N ILE A 82 2.92 5.75 8.38
CA ILE A 82 2.65 7.18 8.25
C ILE A 82 3.62 7.94 9.14
N TRP A 83 4.31 8.92 8.54
CA TRP A 83 5.14 9.89 9.22
C TRP A 83 4.45 11.24 9.23
N GLU A 84 4.59 11.97 10.33
CA GLU A 84 4.08 13.33 10.47
C GLU A 84 5.18 14.27 10.93
N ASP A 85 5.19 15.49 10.41
CA ASP A 85 6.10 16.55 10.84
C ASP A 85 5.47 17.45 11.93
N GLY A 86 6.26 18.36 12.49
CA GLY A 86 5.80 19.33 13.50
C GLY A 86 4.79 20.36 12.99
N THR A 87 4.53 20.42 11.68
CA THR A 87 3.54 21.33 11.06
C THR A 87 2.22 20.63 10.73
N GLY A 88 2.16 19.30 10.91
CA GLY A 88 1.00 18.47 10.60
C GLY A 88 0.98 17.93 9.15
N GLN A 89 2.07 18.09 8.39
CA GLN A 89 2.20 17.40 7.11
C GLN A 89 2.38 15.90 7.34
N ARG A 90 1.89 15.10 6.39
CA ARG A 90 1.97 13.64 6.45
C ARG A 90 2.53 13.07 5.17
N VAL A 91 3.34 12.03 5.31
CA VAL A 91 3.75 11.14 4.22
C VAL A 91 3.41 9.72 4.62
N ALA A 92 2.80 8.98 3.71
CA ALA A 92 2.45 7.59 3.90
C ALA A 92 3.24 6.71 2.92
N ALA A 93 3.63 5.53 3.38
CA ALA A 93 4.17 4.46 2.56
C ALA A 93 3.39 3.18 2.83
N TRP A 94 2.91 2.56 1.77
CA TRP A 94 2.16 1.32 1.83
C TRP A 94 2.86 0.25 1.01
N HIS A 95 3.40 -0.75 1.71
CA HIS A 95 4.03 -1.91 1.14
C HIS A 95 3.03 -3.07 1.10
N PHE A 96 2.84 -3.67 -0.06
CA PHE A 96 1.99 -4.83 -0.28
C PHE A 96 2.83 -6.02 -0.75
N ALA A 97 2.55 -7.20 -0.22
CA ALA A 97 3.08 -8.46 -0.70
C ALA A 97 1.96 -9.35 -1.24
N TRP A 98 2.28 -10.12 -2.26
CA TRP A 98 1.38 -11.02 -2.95
C TRP A 98 1.96 -12.43 -2.98
N ASP A 99 1.09 -13.44 -3.04
CA ASP A 99 1.51 -14.84 -3.18
C ASP A 99 2.25 -15.09 -4.49
N THR A 100 1.88 -14.33 -5.54
CA THR A 100 2.45 -14.49 -6.87
C THR A 100 2.79 -13.15 -7.49
N SER A 101 3.84 -13.13 -8.32
CA SER A 101 4.16 -11.94 -9.12
C SER A 101 3.05 -11.57 -10.09
N GLN A 102 2.20 -12.51 -10.51
CA GLN A 102 1.08 -12.23 -11.41
C GLN A 102 -0.03 -11.44 -10.69
N ALA A 103 -0.36 -11.83 -9.45
CA ALA A 103 -1.33 -11.10 -8.63
C ALA A 103 -0.84 -9.67 -8.34
N ALA A 104 0.45 -9.51 -7.99
CA ALA A 104 1.08 -8.20 -7.82
C ALA A 104 0.98 -7.33 -9.09
N VAL A 105 1.18 -7.90 -10.28
CA VAL A 105 1.04 -7.18 -11.55
C VAL A 105 -0.40 -6.75 -11.79
N ALA A 106 -1.38 -7.61 -11.50
CA ALA A 106 -2.79 -7.28 -11.67
C ALA A 106 -3.21 -6.12 -10.75
N PHE A 107 -2.81 -6.18 -9.48
CA PHE A 107 -3.06 -5.10 -8.53
C PHE A 107 -2.35 -3.80 -8.90
N TYR A 108 -1.07 -3.87 -9.27
CA TYR A 108 -0.30 -2.69 -9.65
C TYR A 108 -0.94 -1.94 -10.83
N ARG A 109 -1.44 -2.66 -11.85
CA ARG A 109 -2.16 -2.04 -12.97
C ARG A 109 -3.40 -1.28 -12.51
N ARG A 110 -4.22 -1.89 -11.63
CA ARG A 110 -5.40 -1.25 -11.06
C ARG A 110 -5.05 0.01 -10.27
N LEU A 111 -3.94 0.01 -9.53
CA LEU A 111 -3.44 1.23 -8.88
C LEU A 111 -3.11 2.31 -9.91
N LEU A 112 -2.38 1.99 -10.98
CA LEU A 112 -2.01 2.97 -12.00
C LEU A 112 -3.23 3.60 -12.70
N ASP A 113 -4.34 2.87 -12.83
CA ASP A 113 -5.57 3.39 -13.45
C ASP A 113 -6.25 4.49 -12.62
N VAL A 114 -6.10 4.45 -11.28
CA VAL A 114 -6.75 5.39 -10.35
C VAL A 114 -5.80 6.48 -9.83
N LEU A 115 -4.50 6.22 -9.84
CA LEU A 115 -3.48 7.16 -9.39
C LEU A 115 -3.21 8.27 -10.42
N PRO A 116 -2.70 9.44 -9.98
CA PRO A 116 -2.50 9.85 -8.59
C PRO A 116 -3.78 10.38 -7.92
N ARG A 117 -4.86 10.55 -8.70
CA ARG A 117 -6.10 11.25 -8.30
C ARG A 117 -6.80 10.63 -7.08
N ALA A 118 -6.65 9.33 -6.89
CA ALA A 118 -7.18 8.62 -5.73
C ALA A 118 -6.59 9.06 -4.38
N LEU A 119 -5.34 9.56 -4.38
CA LEU A 119 -4.60 9.91 -3.16
C LEU A 119 -4.48 11.41 -2.96
N VAL A 120 -4.17 12.14 -4.02
CA VAL A 120 -3.89 13.58 -3.97
C VAL A 120 -4.87 14.32 -4.88
N PRO A 121 -5.81 15.10 -4.32
CA PRO A 121 -6.68 15.95 -5.11
C PRO A 121 -5.86 17.08 -5.77
N GLY A 122 -6.04 17.27 -7.07
CA GLY A 122 -5.36 18.35 -7.80
C GLY A 122 -4.71 17.88 -9.09
N LEU A 123 -3.92 18.77 -9.70
CA LEU A 123 -3.20 18.49 -10.93
C LEU A 123 -1.77 18.05 -10.59
N MET A 124 -1.51 16.77 -10.81
CA MET A 124 -0.15 16.21 -10.75
C MET A 124 0.24 15.72 -12.13
N ALA A 125 1.47 16.03 -12.53
CA ALA A 125 2.02 15.54 -13.80
C ALA A 125 2.67 14.18 -13.58
N ASP A 126 2.47 13.26 -14.51
CA ASP A 126 3.33 12.07 -14.62
C ASP A 126 4.69 12.55 -15.12
N THR A 127 5.72 12.35 -14.31
CA THR A 127 7.06 12.90 -14.52
C THR A 127 8.10 11.81 -14.43
N THR A 128 9.29 12.08 -14.95
CA THR A 128 10.39 11.11 -14.85
C THR A 128 10.71 10.81 -13.39
N THR A 129 10.87 9.54 -13.06
CA THR A 129 11.32 9.12 -11.73
C THR A 129 12.62 9.85 -11.35
N PRO A 130 12.70 10.45 -10.14
CA PRO A 130 13.92 11.07 -9.64
C PRO A 130 15.14 10.14 -9.72
N PHE A 131 16.31 10.72 -9.95
CA PHE A 131 17.57 9.97 -9.95
C PHE A 131 17.80 9.28 -8.59
N GLY A 132 18.34 8.07 -8.62
CA GLY A 132 18.61 7.27 -7.42
C GLY A 132 17.43 6.42 -6.93
N LEU A 133 16.23 6.62 -7.49
CA LEU A 133 15.07 5.77 -7.19
C LEU A 133 14.95 4.61 -8.19
N PRO A 134 14.35 3.48 -7.78
CA PRO A 134 14.02 2.41 -8.71
C PRO A 134 13.00 2.90 -9.74
N ARG A 135 13.06 2.36 -10.97
CA ARG A 135 12.15 2.76 -12.05
C ARG A 135 10.71 2.37 -11.72
N GLY A 136 9.88 3.37 -11.44
CA GLY A 136 8.45 3.26 -11.16
C GLY A 136 7.68 4.48 -11.70
N HIS A 137 6.40 4.59 -11.39
CA HIS A 137 5.59 5.74 -11.79
C HIS A 137 5.69 6.83 -10.72
N TRP A 138 6.08 8.03 -11.13
CA TRP A 138 6.28 9.18 -10.24
C TRP A 138 5.43 10.35 -10.72
N TRP A 139 4.42 10.70 -9.93
CA TRP A 139 3.64 11.91 -10.14
C TRP A 139 4.08 12.98 -9.16
N ALA A 140 4.24 14.21 -9.66
CA ALA A 140 4.58 15.35 -8.82
C ALA A 140 3.83 16.61 -9.25
N GLY A 141 3.63 17.51 -8.30
CA GLY A 141 3.02 18.81 -8.52
C GLY A 141 3.05 19.66 -7.26
N ARG A 142 2.38 20.81 -7.30
CA ARG A 142 2.29 21.70 -6.12
C ARG A 142 1.55 21.08 -4.93
N GLN A 143 0.82 19.99 -5.15
CA GLN A 143 0.06 19.29 -4.12
C GLN A 143 0.89 18.18 -3.43
N GLY A 144 2.10 17.89 -3.93
CA GLY A 144 2.98 16.87 -3.38
C GLY A 144 3.47 15.87 -4.43
N ALA A 145 3.76 14.65 -3.98
CA ALA A 145 4.24 13.57 -4.82
C ALA A 145 3.52 12.25 -4.53
N VAL A 146 3.43 11.40 -5.55
CA VAL A 146 2.97 10.01 -5.47
C VAL A 146 3.96 9.15 -6.22
N PHE A 147 4.43 8.08 -5.59
CA PHE A 147 5.30 7.09 -6.19
C PHE A 147 4.68 5.71 -6.10
N ALA A 148 4.60 5.02 -7.23
CA ALA A 148 4.18 3.64 -7.30
C ALA A 148 5.28 2.79 -7.93
N TYR A 149 5.74 1.76 -7.22
CA TYR A 149 6.79 0.84 -7.67
C TYR A 149 6.38 -0.62 -7.46
N ARG A 150 6.86 -1.52 -8.32
CA ARG A 150 6.65 -2.97 -8.17
C ARG A 150 7.93 -3.72 -8.47
N ARG A 151 8.24 -4.70 -7.61
CA ARG A 151 9.33 -5.67 -7.80
C ARG A 151 8.86 -7.07 -7.45
N GLY A 152 8.90 -7.99 -8.41
CA GLY A 152 8.40 -9.35 -8.19
C GLY A 152 6.96 -9.36 -7.68
N ALA A 153 6.74 -9.98 -6.53
CA ALA A 153 5.44 -10.05 -5.87
C ALA A 153 5.19 -8.93 -4.84
N GLN A 154 5.99 -7.86 -4.86
CA GLN A 154 5.85 -6.72 -3.94
C GLN A 154 5.51 -5.43 -4.70
N VAL A 155 4.68 -4.59 -4.08
CA VAL A 155 4.25 -3.28 -4.57
C VAL A 155 4.47 -2.26 -3.45
N TRP A 156 5.00 -1.09 -3.79
CA TRP A 156 5.12 0.07 -2.89
C TRP A 156 4.34 1.23 -3.46
N LEU A 157 3.58 1.88 -2.59
CA LEU A 157 2.84 3.11 -2.87
C LEU A 157 3.21 4.14 -1.81
N ILE A 158 3.83 5.24 -2.21
CA ILE A 158 4.30 6.29 -1.30
C ILE A 158 3.68 7.61 -1.74
N TRP A 159 3.13 8.39 -0.82
CA TRP A 159 2.55 9.69 -1.16
C TRP A 159 2.53 10.65 0.00
N GLY A 160 2.51 11.94 -0.31
CA GLY A 160 2.43 13.01 0.68
C GLY A 160 2.52 14.38 0.03
N ALA A 161 2.22 15.42 0.82
CA ALA A 161 2.29 16.82 0.38
C ALA A 161 3.74 17.30 0.23
N ASP A 162 4.66 16.73 1.01
CA ASP A 162 6.09 16.98 0.92
C ASP A 162 6.73 16.01 -0.07
N GLY A 163 7.07 16.50 -1.26
CA GLY A 163 7.65 15.67 -2.32
C GLY A 163 9.07 15.19 -2.04
N GLU A 164 9.82 15.89 -1.18
CA GLU A 164 11.17 15.49 -0.81
C GLU A 164 11.14 14.36 0.21
N ALA A 165 10.28 14.47 1.22
CA ALA A 165 10.05 13.37 2.15
C ALA A 165 9.54 12.11 1.40
N VAL A 166 8.63 12.24 0.42
CA VAL A 166 8.24 11.10 -0.44
C VAL A 166 9.46 10.48 -1.15
N ARG A 167 10.39 11.30 -1.64
CA ARG A 167 11.62 10.85 -2.33
C ARG A 167 12.56 10.12 -1.36
N GLU A 168 12.74 10.62 -0.15
CA GLU A 168 13.57 10.00 0.89
C GLU A 168 13.04 8.63 1.30
N ILE A 169 11.72 8.51 1.54
CA ILE A 169 11.10 7.20 1.84
C ILE A 169 11.22 6.26 0.64
N ALA A 170 11.06 6.76 -0.59
CA ALA A 170 11.23 5.96 -1.79
C ALA A 170 12.67 5.47 -2.00
N SER A 171 13.67 6.14 -1.40
CA SER A 171 15.08 5.78 -1.58
C SER A 171 15.52 4.56 -0.77
N VAL A 172 14.77 4.20 0.28
CA VAL A 172 15.07 3.06 1.15
C VAL A 172 14.29 1.79 0.78
N ILE A 173 13.49 1.84 -0.29
CA ILE A 173 12.78 0.64 -0.77
C ILE A 173 13.75 -0.30 -1.53
N PRO A 174 13.55 -1.63 -1.46
CA PRO A 174 14.52 -2.62 -1.93
C PRO A 174 14.82 -2.64 -3.44
#